data_AF-A0A9E0S9T9-F1
#
_entry.id   AF-A0A9E0S9T9-F1
#
_cell.length_a   1.000
_cell.length_b   1.000
_cell.length_c   1.000
_cell.angle_alpha   90.00
_cell.angle_beta   90.00
_cell.angle_gamma   90.00
#
_symmetry.space_group_name_H-M   'P 1'
#
loop_
_entity.id
_entity.type
_entity.pdbx_description
1 polymer ?
#
loop_
_entity_poly.entity_id
_entity_poly.type
_entity_poly.pdbx_seq_one_letter_code
_entity_poly.pdbx_strand_id
1 'polypeptide(L)'
;MLKILLTTSLFFLTFTITAQNDFEQSLDSIQTLDDVNLFFKKNKTIKGKVIVFNEEKHKTRMALDILKMGLGSKKYFKDAPQKTYYKVIDKYEIPYYRVSCVFLDGEKMAMDDIEKLRTQIISKYQQGYRFTDLARLHSMNQSAKQGGDLGWLKTGDMHTDFETAITDNGHAVGDIFLVDIPETKSYYVILKTHDSKLIKESKVLKVTEPSRR
;
A
#
# COMPACT_ATOMS: atom_id res chain seq x y z
N MET A 1 53.29 10.60 52.62
CA MET A 1 52.74 11.67 51.76
C MET A 1 52.19 11.02 50.49
N LEU A 2 50.86 11.01 50.35
CA LEU A 2 50.12 10.36 49.27
C LEU A 2 49.99 11.32 48.09
N LYS A 3 50.53 11.00 46.91
CA LYS A 3 50.30 11.76 45.67
C LYS A 3 49.25 11.04 44.83
N ILE A 4 48.04 11.58 44.81
CA ILE A 4 46.94 11.16 43.94
C ILE A 4 47.18 11.80 42.57
N LEU A 5 47.36 10.98 41.53
CA LEU A 5 47.50 11.40 40.15
C LEU A 5 46.09 11.48 39.53
N LEU A 6 45.56 12.70 39.34
CA LEU A 6 44.33 12.91 38.57
C LEU A 6 44.65 12.81 37.08
N THR A 7 44.16 11.74 36.42
CA THR A 7 44.11 11.66 34.96
C THR A 7 42.79 12.25 34.47
N THR A 8 42.83 13.44 33.89
CA THR A 8 41.70 14.07 33.20
C THR A 8 41.51 13.42 31.83
N SER A 9 40.49 12.59 31.69
CA SER A 9 40.08 12.04 30.39
C SER A 9 39.23 13.09 29.66
N LEU A 10 39.79 13.75 28.65
CA LEU A 10 39.11 14.75 27.83
C LEU A 10 38.29 14.05 26.73
N PHE A 11 36.97 13.94 26.91
CA PHE A 11 36.06 13.44 25.88
C PHE A 11 35.84 14.54 24.82
N PHE A 12 36.51 14.42 23.67
CA PHE A 12 36.22 15.26 22.50
C PHE A 12 34.90 14.81 21.86
N LEU A 13 33.81 15.52 22.17
CA LEU A 13 32.54 15.37 21.47
C LEU A 13 32.64 16.13 20.13
N THR A 14 32.98 15.45 19.04
CA THR A 14 32.99 16.06 17.71
C THR A 14 31.54 16.24 17.23
N PHE A 15 31.01 17.45 17.34
CA PHE A 15 29.77 17.83 16.67
C PHE A 15 30.05 17.98 15.17
N THR A 16 29.66 16.97 14.38
CA THR A 16 29.61 17.11 12.93
C THR A 16 28.42 18.00 12.57
N ILE A 17 28.66 19.27 12.26
CA ILE A 17 27.65 20.17 11.69
C ILE A 17 27.40 19.72 10.25
N THR A 18 26.31 19.01 10.01
CA THR A 18 25.86 18.75 8.64
C THR A 18 25.24 20.03 8.09
N ALA A 19 25.84 20.62 7.05
CA ALA A 19 25.24 21.75 6.34
C ALA A 19 24.03 21.26 5.53
N GLN A 20 22.83 21.29 6.14
CA GLN A 20 21.56 21.09 5.42
C GLN A 20 21.23 22.38 4.67
N ASN A 21 20.83 22.28 3.39
CA ASN A 21 20.36 23.44 2.61
C ASN A 21 19.00 23.93 3.14
N ASP A 22 18.69 25.23 2.98
CA ASP A 22 17.42 25.88 3.38
C ASP A 22 16.19 25.10 2.90
N PHE A 23 16.25 24.54 1.68
CA PHE A 23 15.18 23.71 1.15
C PHE A 23 14.96 22.45 1.99
N GLU A 24 16.04 21.74 2.33
CA GLU A 24 15.98 20.53 3.15
C GLU A 24 15.46 20.84 4.56
N GLN A 25 15.92 21.93 5.18
CA GLN A 25 15.44 22.39 6.48
C GLN A 25 13.95 22.76 6.46
N SER A 26 13.45 23.34 5.35
CA SER A 26 12.03 23.68 5.23
C SER A 26 11.11 22.46 5.39
N LEU A 27 11.60 21.26 5.04
CA LEU A 27 10.85 20.01 5.15
C LEU A 27 10.68 19.55 6.60
N ASP A 28 11.44 20.06 7.56
CA ASP A 28 11.33 19.66 8.97
C ASP A 28 10.05 20.15 9.63
N SER A 29 9.48 21.23 9.12
CA SER A 29 8.19 21.75 9.58
C SER A 29 6.98 20.90 9.12
N ILE A 30 7.17 19.98 8.18
CA ILE A 30 6.07 19.21 7.56
C ILE A 30 5.86 17.90 8.31
N GLN A 31 4.88 17.83 9.19
CA GLN A 31 4.64 16.63 10.01
C GLN A 31 3.36 15.90 9.61
N THR A 32 2.36 16.64 9.14
CA THR A 32 1.03 16.13 8.84
C THR A 32 0.67 16.29 7.37
N LEU A 33 -0.44 15.67 6.94
CA LEU A 33 -0.98 15.89 5.60
C LEU A 33 -1.44 17.36 5.41
N ASP A 34 -1.92 18.01 6.46
CA ASP A 34 -2.29 19.42 6.41
C ASP A 34 -1.07 20.33 6.20
N ASP A 35 0.06 20.00 6.84
CA ASP A 35 1.32 20.71 6.59
C ASP A 35 1.79 20.52 5.15
N VAL A 36 1.63 19.33 4.57
CA VAL A 36 1.94 19.07 3.15
C VAL A 36 1.08 19.94 2.24
N ASN A 37 -0.23 20.01 2.51
CA ASN A 37 -1.16 20.83 1.75
C ASN A 37 -0.79 22.32 1.85
N LEU A 38 -0.48 22.79 3.07
CA LEU A 38 -0.04 24.17 3.31
C LEU A 38 1.29 24.47 2.62
N PHE A 39 2.24 23.53 2.65
CA PHE A 39 3.53 23.63 1.99
C PHE A 39 3.36 23.82 0.48
N PHE A 40 2.55 22.99 -0.19
CA PHE A 40 2.31 23.14 -1.63
C PHE A 40 1.52 24.40 -1.97
N LYS A 41 0.59 24.83 -1.10
CA LYS A 41 -0.13 26.10 -1.28
C LYS A 41 0.81 27.31 -1.24
N LYS A 42 1.79 27.31 -0.34
CA LYS A 42 2.82 28.36 -0.22
C LYS A 42 3.84 28.28 -1.36
N ASN A 43 4.17 27.07 -1.83
CA ASN A 43 5.25 26.82 -2.79
C ASN A 43 4.73 26.26 -4.12
N LYS A 44 3.91 27.04 -4.84
CA LYS A 44 3.17 26.59 -6.05
C LYS A 44 4.04 26.04 -7.19
N THR A 45 5.32 26.42 -7.24
CA THR A 45 6.26 25.98 -8.29
C THR A 45 6.98 24.68 -7.95
N ILE A 46 6.88 24.20 -6.69
CA ILE A 46 7.57 23.00 -6.23
C ILE A 46 6.81 21.76 -6.65
N LYS A 47 7.53 20.85 -7.31
CA LYS A 47 6.97 19.57 -7.76
C LYS A 47 7.07 18.54 -6.64
N GLY A 48 5.94 17.96 -6.27
CA GLY A 48 5.92 16.86 -5.31
C GLY A 48 4.55 16.21 -5.21
N LYS A 49 4.48 15.11 -4.47
CA LYS A 49 3.24 14.39 -4.15
C LYS A 49 3.45 13.51 -2.92
N VAL A 50 2.34 13.15 -2.29
CA VAL A 50 2.33 12.08 -1.28
C VAL A 50 2.24 10.73 -1.99
N ILE A 51 3.03 9.76 -1.52
CA ILE A 51 3.06 8.39 -2.02
C ILE A 51 2.96 7.46 -0.81
N VAL A 52 2.21 6.37 -0.96
CA VAL A 52 2.16 5.31 0.05
C VAL A 52 3.04 4.15 -0.41
N PHE A 53 4.07 3.85 0.36
CA PHE A 53 4.87 2.65 0.22
C PHE A 53 4.28 1.58 1.12
N ASN A 54 4.13 0.36 0.61
CA ASN A 54 3.76 -0.80 1.41
C ASN A 54 4.74 -1.94 1.11
N GLU A 55 4.99 -2.77 2.12
CA GLU A 55 6.01 -3.81 2.05
C GLU A 55 5.71 -4.92 1.06
N GLU A 56 4.45 -5.17 0.68
CA GLU A 56 4.09 -6.21 -0.31
C GLU A 56 4.30 -5.76 -1.75
N LYS A 57 3.92 -4.53 -2.11
CA LYS A 57 3.98 -4.03 -3.50
C LYS A 57 5.34 -3.39 -3.83
N HIS A 58 6.06 -2.85 -2.84
CA HIS A 58 7.27 -2.08 -3.10
C HIS A 58 8.54 -2.79 -2.61
N LYS A 59 9.16 -3.57 -3.50
CA LYS A 59 10.33 -4.41 -3.19
C LYS A 59 11.68 -3.85 -3.65
N THR A 60 11.71 -2.67 -4.26
CA THR A 60 12.98 -2.05 -4.70
C THR A 60 13.83 -1.66 -3.50
N ARG A 61 15.16 -1.62 -3.66
CA ARG A 61 16.08 -1.18 -2.58
C ARG A 61 15.68 0.17 -2.01
N MET A 62 15.31 1.13 -2.86
CA MET A 62 14.83 2.45 -2.46
C MET A 62 13.57 2.35 -1.60
N ALA A 63 12.59 1.54 -2.00
CA ALA A 63 11.36 1.37 -1.23
C ALA A 63 11.60 0.68 0.12
N LEU A 64 12.46 -0.34 0.15
CA LEU A 64 12.84 -1.03 1.37
C LEU A 64 13.57 -0.09 2.34
N ASP A 65 14.46 0.78 1.84
CA ASP A 65 15.09 1.85 2.62
C ASP A 65 14.03 2.79 3.22
N ILE A 66 13.07 3.24 2.40
CA ILE A 66 11.98 4.13 2.82
C ILE A 66 11.12 3.49 3.90
N LEU A 67 10.74 2.22 3.75
CA LEU A 67 9.90 1.51 4.72
C LEU A 67 10.60 1.35 6.09
N LYS A 68 11.93 1.29 6.10
CA LYS A 68 12.77 1.25 7.32
C LYS A 68 12.96 2.61 7.97
N MET A 69 12.71 3.72 7.27
CA MET A 69 12.86 5.07 7.83
C MET A 69 11.85 5.30 8.96
N GLY A 70 12.29 6.00 10.00
CA GLY A 70 11.42 6.43 11.11
C GLY A 70 10.48 7.56 10.69
N LEU A 71 9.42 7.77 11.46
CA LEU A 71 8.52 8.91 11.28
C LEU A 71 9.31 10.23 11.31
N GLY A 72 8.98 11.17 10.42
CA GLY A 72 9.66 12.45 10.26
C GLY A 72 11.01 12.41 9.54
N SER A 73 11.61 11.22 9.37
CA SER A 73 12.89 11.06 8.68
C SER A 73 12.78 11.46 7.21
N LYS A 74 13.83 12.07 6.67
CA LYS A 74 13.93 12.51 5.28
C LYS A 74 15.23 12.01 4.63
N LYS A 75 15.16 11.62 3.36
CA LYS A 75 16.32 11.14 2.58
C LYS A 75 16.11 11.44 1.09
N TYR A 76 17.19 11.70 0.36
CA TYR A 76 17.18 11.67 -1.10
C TYR A 76 18.10 10.56 -1.61
N PHE A 77 17.80 10.06 -2.82
CA PHE A 77 18.60 9.04 -3.49
C PHE A 77 19.38 9.70 -4.63
N LYS A 78 20.67 9.35 -4.78
CA LYS A 78 21.60 10.02 -5.71
C LYS A 78 21.37 9.66 -7.19
N ASP A 79 20.38 8.82 -7.47
CA ASP A 79 20.11 8.27 -8.80
C ASP A 79 19.27 9.21 -9.68
N ALA A 80 18.84 10.35 -9.15
CA ALA A 80 18.04 11.34 -9.85
C ALA A 80 18.87 12.59 -10.22
N PRO A 81 18.63 13.20 -11.40
CA PRO A 81 19.35 14.39 -11.85
C PRO A 81 19.09 15.62 -10.97
N GLN A 82 17.96 15.66 -10.28
CA GLN A 82 17.61 16.67 -9.29
C GLN A 82 17.37 15.98 -7.95
N LYS A 83 17.76 16.65 -6.85
CA LYS A 83 17.56 16.12 -5.50
C LYS A 83 16.07 15.99 -5.21
N THR A 84 15.59 14.76 -5.16
CA THR A 84 14.23 14.45 -4.73
C THR A 84 14.26 13.83 -3.34
N TYR A 85 13.70 14.56 -2.38
CA TYR A 85 13.55 14.12 -1.00
C TYR A 85 12.31 13.26 -0.83
N TYR A 86 12.44 12.25 0.02
CA TYR A 86 11.40 11.37 0.50
C TYR A 86 11.36 11.57 2.02
N LYS A 87 10.28 12.18 2.52
CA LYS A 87 10.06 12.39 3.96
C LYS A 87 8.89 11.52 4.42
N VAL A 88 9.12 10.69 5.44
CA VAL A 88 8.06 9.89 6.05
C VAL A 88 7.19 10.81 6.89
N ILE A 89 5.94 10.97 6.49
CA ILE A 89 4.96 11.82 7.19
C ILE A 89 3.98 10.99 8.02
N ASP A 90 3.83 9.70 7.71
CA ASP A 90 3.05 8.80 8.54
C ASP A 90 3.49 7.33 8.35
N LYS A 91 3.22 6.49 9.33
CA LYS A 91 3.47 5.05 9.29
C LYS A 91 2.28 4.30 9.87
N TYR A 92 1.88 3.25 9.18
CA TYR A 92 0.77 2.41 9.62
C TYR A 92 1.14 0.95 9.52
N GLU A 93 0.41 0.14 10.29
CA GLU A 93 0.37 -1.30 10.15
C GLU A 93 -1.12 -1.67 10.16
N ILE A 94 -1.65 -1.97 8.98
CA ILE A 94 -3.10 -2.11 8.75
C ILE A 94 -3.44 -3.49 8.22
N PRO A 95 -4.65 -4.00 8.51
CA PRO A 95 -5.07 -5.29 8.01
C PRO A 95 -5.27 -5.27 6.50
N TYR A 96 -4.79 -6.33 5.87
CA TYR A 96 -5.00 -6.62 4.46
C TYR A 96 -5.55 -8.03 4.28
N TYR A 97 -6.29 -8.18 3.19
CA TYR A 97 -7.01 -9.38 2.81
C TYR A 97 -6.61 -9.76 1.39
N ARG A 98 -6.54 -11.05 1.08
CA ARG A 98 -6.25 -11.51 -0.29
C ARG A 98 -7.21 -12.60 -0.68
N VAL A 99 -7.88 -12.34 -1.80
CA VAL A 99 -8.91 -13.19 -2.37
C VAL A 99 -8.70 -13.27 -3.87
N SER A 100 -9.23 -14.34 -4.46
CA SER A 100 -9.41 -14.44 -5.90
C SER A 100 -10.89 -14.30 -6.22
N CYS A 101 -11.23 -13.75 -7.38
CA CYS A 101 -12.60 -13.60 -7.81
C CYS A 101 -12.85 -14.08 -9.24
N VAL A 102 -14.11 -14.47 -9.48
CA VAL A 102 -14.74 -14.41 -10.80
C VAL A 102 -15.74 -13.26 -10.76
N PHE A 103 -15.54 -12.25 -11.60
CA PHE A 103 -16.47 -11.13 -11.76
C PHE A 103 -17.38 -11.35 -12.95
N LEU A 104 -18.68 -11.17 -12.76
CA LEU A 104 -19.73 -11.25 -13.76
C LEU A 104 -20.48 -9.93 -13.79
N ASP A 105 -20.57 -9.35 -14.99
CA ASP A 105 -21.14 -8.03 -15.23
C ASP A 105 -22.62 -8.16 -15.64
N GLY A 106 -23.53 -7.72 -14.76
CA GLY A 106 -24.97 -7.75 -15.01
C GLY A 106 -25.46 -6.73 -16.04
N GLU A 107 -24.61 -5.83 -16.53
CA GLU A 107 -24.91 -5.05 -17.73
C GLU A 107 -24.72 -5.87 -19.01
N LYS A 108 -23.90 -6.93 -18.96
CA LYS A 108 -23.54 -7.77 -20.12
C LYS A 108 -24.20 -9.15 -20.11
N MET A 109 -24.67 -9.62 -18.97
CA MET A 109 -25.24 -10.94 -18.79
C MET A 109 -26.51 -10.88 -17.96
N ALA A 110 -27.56 -11.62 -18.36
CA ALA A 110 -28.80 -11.69 -17.62
C ALA A 110 -28.60 -12.39 -16.26
N MET A 111 -29.36 -11.98 -15.23
CA MET A 111 -29.18 -12.52 -13.89
C MET A 111 -29.36 -14.03 -13.81
N ASP A 112 -30.32 -14.60 -14.53
CA ASP A 112 -30.51 -16.04 -14.56
C ASP A 112 -29.28 -16.79 -15.09
N ASP A 113 -28.54 -16.19 -16.03
CA ASP A 113 -27.33 -16.79 -16.59
C ASP A 113 -26.13 -16.58 -15.66
N ILE A 114 -26.07 -15.45 -14.95
CA ILE A 114 -25.10 -15.20 -13.88
C ILE A 114 -25.23 -16.25 -12.78
N GLU A 115 -26.45 -16.51 -12.29
CA GLU A 115 -26.68 -17.48 -11.20
C GLU A 115 -26.37 -18.92 -11.61
N LYS A 116 -26.74 -19.30 -12.85
CA LYS A 116 -26.33 -20.61 -13.41
C LYS A 116 -24.81 -20.73 -13.47
N LEU A 117 -24.12 -19.71 -13.95
CA LEU A 117 -22.67 -19.73 -14.10
C LEU A 117 -21.95 -19.76 -12.74
N ARG A 118 -22.42 -18.99 -11.76
CA ARG A 118 -21.92 -19.02 -10.38
C ARG A 118 -22.06 -20.40 -9.74
N THR A 119 -23.25 -21.00 -9.88
CA THR A 119 -23.52 -22.36 -9.39
C THR A 119 -22.57 -23.35 -10.03
N GLN A 120 -22.35 -23.25 -11.34
CA GLN A 120 -21.40 -24.10 -12.08
C GLN A 120 -19.96 -23.92 -11.59
N ILE A 121 -19.51 -22.68 -11.36
CA ILE A 121 -18.15 -22.38 -10.87
C ILE A 121 -17.94 -22.99 -9.49
N ILE A 122 -18.88 -22.79 -8.56
CA ILE A 122 -18.80 -23.34 -7.20
C ILE A 122 -18.75 -24.87 -7.25
N SER A 123 -19.64 -25.50 -8.02
CA SER A 123 -19.68 -26.95 -8.16
C SER A 123 -18.37 -27.51 -8.72
N LYS A 124 -17.79 -26.87 -9.76
CA LYS A 124 -16.49 -27.28 -10.31
C LYS A 124 -15.37 -27.11 -9.29
N TYR A 125 -15.33 -26.01 -8.56
CA TYR A 125 -14.31 -25.82 -7.53
C TYR A 125 -14.38 -26.93 -6.46
N GLN A 126 -15.60 -27.28 -6.01
CA GLN A 126 -15.82 -28.38 -5.05
C GLN A 126 -15.44 -29.76 -5.61
N GLN A 127 -15.50 -29.95 -6.94
CA GLN A 127 -15.00 -31.15 -7.62
C GLN A 127 -13.47 -31.17 -7.77
N GLY A 128 -12.75 -30.17 -7.26
CA GLY A 128 -11.29 -30.09 -7.29
C GLY A 128 -10.71 -29.35 -8.50
N TYR A 129 -11.54 -28.71 -9.32
CA TYR A 129 -11.02 -27.83 -10.38
C TYR A 129 -10.35 -26.60 -9.77
N ARG A 130 -9.23 -26.19 -10.36
CA ARG A 130 -8.49 -25.02 -9.89
C ARG A 130 -9.30 -23.74 -10.12
N PHE A 131 -9.51 -22.97 -9.06
CA PHE A 131 -10.20 -21.68 -9.15
C PHE A 131 -9.53 -20.72 -10.14
N THR A 132 -8.20 -20.75 -10.25
CA THR A 132 -7.45 -19.92 -11.21
C THR A 132 -7.86 -20.17 -12.65
N ASP A 133 -8.21 -21.41 -13.00
CA ASP A 133 -8.61 -21.77 -14.36
C ASP A 133 -10.07 -21.39 -14.61
N LEU A 134 -10.93 -21.55 -13.60
CA LEU A 134 -12.31 -21.06 -13.63
C LEU A 134 -12.38 -19.54 -13.81
N ALA A 135 -11.54 -18.79 -13.08
CA ALA A 135 -11.48 -17.34 -13.17
C ALA A 135 -10.94 -16.85 -14.52
N ARG A 136 -9.92 -17.51 -15.07
CA ARG A 136 -9.43 -17.20 -16.43
C ARG A 136 -10.48 -17.39 -17.50
N LEU A 137 -11.32 -18.41 -17.34
CA LEU A 137 -12.32 -18.78 -18.33
C LEU A 137 -13.57 -17.89 -18.26
N HIS A 138 -13.99 -17.51 -17.05
CA HIS A 138 -15.32 -16.93 -16.83
C HIS A 138 -15.31 -15.48 -16.32
N SER A 139 -14.22 -14.99 -15.74
CA SER A 139 -14.21 -13.65 -15.17
C SER A 139 -14.15 -12.57 -16.24
N MET A 140 -14.97 -11.53 -16.08
CA MET A 140 -15.10 -10.42 -17.02
C MET A 140 -14.23 -9.20 -16.66
N ASN A 141 -13.52 -9.25 -15.54
CA ASN A 141 -12.60 -8.18 -15.11
C ASN A 141 -11.15 -8.47 -15.50
N GLN A 142 -10.27 -7.50 -15.24
CA GLN A 142 -8.86 -7.60 -15.61
C GLN A 142 -8.10 -8.70 -14.86
N SER A 143 -8.54 -9.07 -13.63
CA SER A 143 -7.88 -10.11 -12.83
C SER A 143 -8.03 -11.51 -13.42
N ALA A 144 -8.93 -11.72 -14.39
CA ALA A 144 -9.09 -12.98 -15.12
C ALA A 144 -7.74 -13.53 -15.60
N LYS A 145 -6.87 -12.67 -16.17
CA LYS A 145 -5.55 -13.07 -16.70
C LYS A 145 -4.62 -13.61 -15.61
N GLN A 146 -4.77 -13.11 -14.39
CA GLN A 146 -4.04 -13.53 -13.19
C GLN A 146 -4.76 -14.63 -12.40
N GLY A 147 -5.76 -15.30 -13.01
CA GLY A 147 -6.50 -16.36 -12.33
C GLY A 147 -7.43 -15.84 -11.24
N GLY A 148 -7.91 -14.60 -11.39
CA GLY A 148 -8.84 -13.96 -10.48
C GLY A 148 -8.19 -13.30 -9.27
N ASP A 149 -6.88 -13.46 -9.05
CA ASP A 149 -6.17 -12.87 -7.90
C ASP A 149 -6.25 -11.33 -7.92
N LEU A 150 -6.81 -10.76 -6.84
CA LEU A 150 -6.92 -9.32 -6.65
C LEU A 150 -5.69 -8.73 -5.93
N GLY A 151 -4.77 -9.58 -5.48
CA GLY A 151 -3.66 -9.19 -4.61
C GLY A 151 -4.14 -8.83 -3.21
N TRP A 152 -3.26 -8.18 -2.44
CA TRP A 152 -3.60 -7.67 -1.11
C TRP A 152 -4.45 -6.40 -1.21
N LEU A 153 -5.65 -6.49 -0.66
CA LEU A 153 -6.67 -5.46 -0.54
C LEU A 153 -6.75 -4.94 0.90
N LYS A 154 -6.94 -3.65 1.07
CA LYS A 154 -7.30 -3.02 2.34
C LYS A 154 -8.65 -2.30 2.22
N THR A 155 -9.19 -1.88 3.36
CA THR A 155 -10.37 -1.02 3.40
C THR A 155 -10.19 0.22 2.52
N GLY A 156 -11.19 0.52 1.70
CA GLY A 156 -11.22 1.58 0.70
C GLY A 156 -10.64 1.19 -0.67
N ASP A 157 -10.15 -0.03 -0.87
CA ASP A 157 -9.70 -0.51 -2.19
C ASP A 157 -10.87 -1.01 -3.05
N MET A 158 -11.96 -1.49 -2.43
CA MET A 158 -13.12 -2.09 -3.10
C MET A 158 -14.44 -1.46 -2.59
N HIS A 159 -15.57 -1.87 -3.17
CA HIS A 159 -16.90 -1.47 -2.69
C HIS A 159 -17.15 -1.99 -1.26
N THR A 160 -17.84 -1.21 -0.44
CA THR A 160 -18.08 -1.54 0.98
C THR A 160 -18.65 -2.94 1.17
N ASP A 161 -19.68 -3.34 0.40
CA ASP A 161 -20.27 -4.68 0.54
C ASP A 161 -19.30 -5.82 0.21
N PHE A 162 -18.37 -5.58 -0.73
CA PHE A 162 -17.30 -6.53 -1.02
C PHE A 162 -16.34 -6.64 0.16
N GLU A 163 -15.95 -5.50 0.74
CA GLU A 163 -15.05 -5.46 1.88
C GLU A 163 -15.67 -6.13 3.11
N THR A 164 -16.91 -5.81 3.44
CA THR A 164 -17.68 -6.47 4.52
C THR A 164 -17.68 -7.99 4.32
N ALA A 165 -17.96 -8.46 3.10
CA ALA A 165 -18.04 -9.89 2.82
C ALA A 165 -16.71 -10.64 3.05
N ILE A 166 -15.56 -10.03 2.71
CA ILE A 166 -14.25 -10.67 2.90
C ILE A 166 -13.69 -10.51 4.32
N THR A 167 -14.25 -9.59 5.12
CA THR A 167 -13.74 -9.24 6.46
C THR A 167 -14.57 -9.82 7.61
N ASP A 168 -15.90 -9.76 7.52
CA ASP A 168 -16.79 -9.98 8.67
C ASP A 168 -17.40 -11.39 8.75
N ASN A 169 -17.39 -12.13 7.65
CA ASN A 169 -18.13 -13.40 7.54
C ASN A 169 -17.39 -14.64 8.07
N GLY A 170 -16.23 -14.47 8.71
CA GLY A 170 -15.50 -15.57 9.35
C GLY A 170 -14.98 -16.65 8.39
N HIS A 171 -14.94 -16.38 7.08
CA HIS A 171 -14.47 -17.33 6.08
C HIS A 171 -13.03 -17.81 6.36
N ALA A 172 -12.80 -19.11 6.23
CA ALA A 172 -11.48 -19.73 6.28
C ALA A 172 -10.79 -19.69 4.90
N VAL A 173 -9.47 -19.89 4.89
CA VAL A 173 -8.73 -20.08 3.63
C VAL A 173 -9.26 -21.31 2.90
N GLY A 174 -9.58 -21.15 1.62
CA GLY A 174 -10.19 -22.17 0.78
C GLY A 174 -11.71 -22.02 0.62
N ASP A 175 -12.36 -21.19 1.45
CA ASP A 175 -13.80 -20.95 1.37
C ASP A 175 -14.17 -20.22 0.08
N ILE A 176 -15.26 -20.67 -0.53
CA ILE A 176 -15.87 -20.07 -1.72
C ILE A 176 -17.26 -19.52 -1.38
N PHE A 177 -17.53 -18.27 -1.75
CA PHE A 177 -18.78 -17.59 -1.43
C PHE A 177 -19.15 -16.56 -2.50
N LEU A 178 -20.39 -16.06 -2.43
CA LEU A 178 -20.93 -15.09 -3.37
C LEU A 178 -20.95 -13.70 -2.75
N VAL A 179 -20.75 -12.69 -3.60
CA VAL A 179 -20.93 -11.27 -3.23
C VAL A 179 -21.70 -10.60 -4.34
N ASP A 180 -22.75 -9.88 -3.97
CA ASP A 180 -23.63 -9.15 -4.86
C ASP A 180 -23.53 -7.66 -4.56
N ILE A 181 -23.43 -6.84 -5.61
CA ILE A 181 -23.50 -5.38 -5.53
C ILE A 181 -24.52 -4.92 -6.58
N PRO A 182 -25.83 -5.03 -6.29
CA PRO A 182 -26.89 -4.76 -7.25
C PRO A 182 -26.85 -3.33 -7.81
N GLU A 183 -26.41 -2.36 -7.01
CA GLU A 183 -26.31 -0.94 -7.38
C GLU A 183 -25.43 -0.74 -8.62
N THR A 184 -24.39 -1.56 -8.75
CA THR A 184 -23.44 -1.54 -9.85
C THR A 184 -23.56 -2.77 -10.75
N LYS A 185 -24.63 -3.57 -10.58
CA LYS A 185 -24.87 -4.84 -11.27
C LYS A 185 -23.63 -5.75 -11.28
N SER A 186 -22.90 -5.75 -10.16
CA SER A 186 -21.61 -6.41 -10.04
C SER A 186 -21.75 -7.68 -9.21
N TYR A 187 -21.41 -8.81 -9.81
CA TYR A 187 -21.69 -10.13 -9.25
C TYR A 187 -20.40 -10.94 -9.18
N TYR A 188 -19.99 -11.34 -7.98
CA TYR A 188 -18.76 -12.07 -7.74
C TYR A 188 -18.98 -13.50 -7.26
N VAL A 189 -18.09 -14.39 -7.66
CA VAL A 189 -17.72 -15.60 -6.90
C VAL A 189 -16.35 -15.33 -6.30
N ILE A 190 -16.22 -15.44 -4.98
CA ILE A 190 -14.99 -15.15 -4.25
C ILE A 190 -14.42 -16.44 -3.67
N LEU A 191 -13.11 -16.62 -3.82
CA LEU A 191 -12.33 -17.61 -3.10
C LEU A 191 -11.41 -16.88 -2.11
N LYS A 192 -11.52 -17.21 -0.83
CA LYS A 192 -10.53 -16.75 0.16
C LYS A 192 -9.24 -17.53 -0.01
N THR A 193 -8.16 -16.85 -0.39
CA THR A 193 -6.89 -17.52 -0.73
C THR A 193 -5.84 -17.41 0.38
N HIS A 194 -5.96 -16.43 1.27
CA HIS A 194 -5.00 -16.21 2.35
C HIS A 194 -5.71 -15.72 3.62
N ASP A 195 -5.07 -15.98 4.76
CA ASP A 195 -5.40 -15.31 6.00
C ASP A 195 -5.11 -13.82 5.91
N SER A 196 -5.86 -13.03 6.68
CA SER A 196 -5.55 -11.62 6.82
C SER A 196 -4.21 -11.43 7.52
N LYS A 197 -3.50 -10.38 7.16
CA LYS A 197 -2.26 -10.02 7.83
C LYS A 197 -2.12 -8.51 7.91
N LEU A 198 -1.37 -8.06 8.89
CA LEU A 198 -0.97 -6.68 8.96
C LEU A 198 0.14 -6.43 7.93
N ILE A 199 0.02 -5.34 7.18
CA ILE A 199 1.04 -4.89 6.23
C ILE A 199 1.50 -3.50 6.64
N LYS A 200 2.81 -3.32 6.69
CA LYS A 200 3.43 -2.03 6.99
C LYS A 200 3.32 -1.08 5.80
N GLU A 201 2.77 0.09 6.07
CA GLU A 201 2.73 1.22 5.14
C GLU A 201 3.56 2.39 5.67
N SER A 202 4.17 3.13 4.75
CA SER A 202 4.77 4.43 5.01
C SER A 202 4.21 5.45 4.02
N LYS A 203 3.53 6.46 4.56
CA LYS A 203 3.06 7.61 3.81
C LYS A 203 4.20 8.61 3.72
N VAL A 204 4.56 8.98 2.50
CA VAL A 204 5.81 9.67 2.19
C VAL A 204 5.56 10.87 1.31
N LEU A 205 5.99 12.05 1.76
CA LEU A 205 6.13 13.21 0.90
C LEU A 205 7.34 13.00 -0.02
N LYS A 206 7.09 12.86 -1.32
CA LYS A 206 8.10 12.94 -2.37
C LYS A 206 8.13 14.35 -2.93
N VAL A 207 9.25 15.06 -2.79
CA VAL A 207 9.37 16.46 -3.22
C VAL A 207 10.73 16.72 -3.87
N THR A 208 10.74 17.38 -5.03
CA THR A 208 11.97 17.72 -5.75
C THR A 208 12.41 19.13 -5.41
N GLU A 209 13.67 19.27 -5.03
CA GLU A 209 14.33 20.55 -4.79
C GLU A 209 14.30 21.40 -6.06
N PRO A 210 13.82 22.66 -5.99
CA PRO A 210 13.84 23.56 -7.14
C PRO A 210 15.25 23.78 -7.65
N SER A 211 15.43 23.82 -8.98
CA SER A 211 16.70 24.24 -9.56
C SER A 211 16.99 25.67 -9.13
N ARG A 212 18.19 25.91 -8.59
CA ARG A 212 18.72 27.27 -8.47
C ARG A 212 18.87 27.80 -9.91
N ARG A 213 18.19 28.90 -10.23
CA ARG A 213 18.47 29.68 -11.44
C ARG A 213 19.65 30.59 -11.17
#